data_AF-A0AAW9K676-F1
#
_entry.id   AF-A0AAW9K676-F1
#
_cell.length_a   1.000
_cell.length_b   1.000
_cell.length_c   1.000
_cell.angle_alpha   90.00
_cell.angle_beta   90.00
_cell.angle_gamma   90.00
#
_symmetry.space_group_name_H-M   'P 1'
#
loop_
_entity.id
_entity.type
_entity.pdbx_description
1 polymer ?
#
loop_
_entity_poly.entity_id
_entity_poly.type
_entity_poly.pdbx_seq_one_letter_code
_entity_poly.pdbx_strand_id
1 'polypeptide(L)'
;MLDVIRSLEYKKRLLRGNFGVERETLRVIENGELALTKHPEVFECKISHPYITTDFSESQIELITPTLNTLEEVYSFLNSLYDITALELKDEYLWPQSMPCSIPEDDLIPIADYGKCDSGAGASDYRKKLLKKYGGKKQLISGIHYNFSFNEELIMDLYKLIGNGKEYREFRDGIYLKVVRNYLRYRWLLIYLLGGTTIMHETFGEKCVVNLDKISNDSFTNDGAISYRNSECGYKNQIDLYPDYSSVKDYVSSVYR
;
A
#
# COMPACT_ATOMS: atom_id res chain seq x y z
N MET A 1 -22.56 -11.87 19.15
CA MET A 1 -21.11 -11.84 18.81
C MET A 1 -20.31 -11.07 19.85
N LEU A 2 -20.68 -9.83 20.20
CA LEU A 2 -20.02 -9.11 21.30
C LEU A 2 -20.11 -9.88 22.63
N ASP A 3 -21.26 -10.48 22.94
CA ASP A 3 -21.41 -11.27 24.16
C ASP A 3 -20.57 -12.55 24.15
N VAL A 4 -20.42 -13.18 22.97
CA VAL A 4 -19.53 -14.35 22.77
C VAL A 4 -18.06 -13.96 22.96
N ILE A 5 -17.65 -12.79 22.46
CA ILE A 5 -16.30 -12.28 22.67
C ILE A 5 -16.07 -11.94 24.16
N ARG A 6 -17.09 -11.37 24.83
CA ARG A 6 -17.03 -11.07 26.26
C ARG A 6 -16.92 -12.34 27.11
N SER A 7 -17.65 -13.40 26.76
CA SER A 7 -17.61 -14.68 27.49
C SER A 7 -16.28 -15.41 27.37
N LEU A 8 -15.44 -15.06 26.39
CA LEU A 8 -14.10 -15.64 26.25
C LEU A 8 -13.08 -15.06 27.26
N GLU A 9 -13.41 -14.01 28.02
CA GLU A 9 -12.47 -13.30 28.93
C GLU A 9 -11.18 -12.79 28.23
N TYR A 10 -11.29 -12.50 26.93
CA TYR A 10 -10.17 -12.32 26.00
C TYR A 10 -9.45 -10.95 26.07
N LYS A 11 -9.58 -10.14 27.13
CA LYS A 11 -9.09 -8.73 27.12
C LYS A 11 -7.65 -8.55 26.60
N LYS A 12 -6.71 -9.42 27.01
CA LYS A 12 -5.30 -9.38 26.56
C LYS A 12 -5.04 -10.19 25.27
N ARG A 13 -5.89 -11.17 24.96
CA ARG A 13 -5.72 -12.06 23.79
C ARG A 13 -6.40 -11.51 22.53
N LEU A 14 -7.41 -10.63 22.69
CA LEU A 14 -8.11 -9.96 21.57
C LEU A 14 -7.17 -9.07 20.76
N LEU A 15 -6.18 -8.48 21.43
CA LEU A 15 -5.17 -7.62 20.80
C LEU A 15 -4.03 -8.42 20.15
N ARG A 16 -4.00 -9.75 20.32
CA ARG A 16 -3.02 -10.60 19.64
C ARG A 16 -3.43 -10.79 18.19
N GLY A 17 -2.45 -10.65 17.32
CA GLY A 17 -2.58 -10.91 15.90
C GLY A 17 -1.22 -11.16 15.29
N ASN A 18 -1.22 -11.25 13.97
CA ASN A 18 0.00 -11.09 13.21
C ASN A 18 -0.12 -9.83 12.35
N PHE A 19 1.00 -9.12 12.24
CA PHE A 19 1.08 -7.80 11.65
C PHE A 19 2.23 -7.77 10.65
N GLY A 20 2.05 -7.05 9.56
CA GLY A 20 3.09 -6.75 8.59
C GLY A 20 2.84 -5.39 7.96
N VAL A 21 3.89 -4.73 7.50
CA VAL A 21 3.79 -3.43 6.83
C VAL A 21 4.60 -3.47 5.54
N GLU A 22 3.98 -2.96 4.47
CA GLU A 22 4.67 -2.53 3.26
C GLU A 22 4.66 -1.00 3.24
N ARG A 23 5.79 -0.36 2.96
CA ARG A 23 5.91 1.10 2.82
C ARG A 23 6.61 1.42 1.52
N GLU A 24 5.91 2.10 0.65
CA GLU A 24 6.45 2.65 -0.59
C GLU A 24 7.00 4.06 -0.35
N THR A 25 8.07 4.41 -1.04
CA THR A 25 8.67 5.75 -1.01
C THR A 25 9.49 6.00 -2.27
N LEU A 26 9.41 7.23 -2.80
CA LEU A 26 10.24 7.63 -3.93
C LEU A 26 11.66 7.97 -3.46
N ARG A 27 12.65 7.69 -4.30
CA ARG A 27 13.99 8.26 -4.23
C ARG A 27 13.98 9.59 -4.97
N VAL A 28 14.54 10.61 -4.33
CA VAL A 28 14.65 11.96 -4.88
C VAL A 28 16.06 12.48 -4.72
N ILE A 29 16.49 13.37 -5.61
CA ILE A 29 17.75 14.10 -5.43
C ILE A 29 17.53 15.35 -4.55
N GLU A 30 18.61 16.06 -4.22
CA GLU A 30 18.61 17.18 -3.25
C GLU A 30 17.58 18.29 -3.55
N ASN A 31 17.27 18.54 -4.83
CA ASN A 31 16.28 19.55 -5.23
C ASN A 31 14.82 19.06 -5.16
N GLY A 32 14.58 17.82 -4.71
CA GLY A 32 13.24 17.23 -4.63
C GLY A 32 12.70 16.67 -5.96
N GLU A 33 13.53 16.53 -6.99
CA GLU A 33 13.17 15.85 -8.23
C GLU A 33 13.34 14.33 -8.10
N LEU A 34 12.49 13.57 -8.81
CA LEU A 34 12.57 12.12 -8.88
C LEU A 34 13.97 11.68 -9.33
N ALA A 35 14.62 10.83 -8.52
CA ALA A 35 15.89 10.24 -8.93
C ALA A 35 15.68 9.37 -10.17
N LEU A 36 16.56 9.45 -11.17
CA LEU A 36 16.48 8.65 -12.41
C LEU A 36 17.52 7.53 -12.48
N THR A 37 18.33 7.41 -11.43
CA THR A 37 19.34 6.36 -11.27
C THR A 37 18.67 5.00 -11.03
N LYS A 38 19.45 3.93 -11.21
CA LYS A 38 18.99 2.57 -10.94
C LYS A 38 18.83 2.31 -9.44
N HIS A 39 18.06 1.28 -9.10
CA HIS A 39 17.96 0.82 -7.72
C HIS A 39 19.35 0.46 -7.18
N PRO A 40 19.66 0.75 -5.90
CA PRO A 40 20.99 0.50 -5.33
C PRO A 40 21.40 -0.96 -5.49
N GLU A 41 22.59 -1.18 -6.06
CA GLU A 41 23.08 -2.54 -6.40
C GLU A 41 23.31 -3.42 -5.16
N VAL A 42 23.49 -2.82 -3.98
CA VAL A 42 23.65 -3.50 -2.69
C VAL A 42 22.42 -4.33 -2.30
N PHE A 43 21.23 -3.98 -2.78
CA PHE A 43 20.00 -4.74 -2.55
C PHE A 43 19.80 -5.90 -3.54
N GLU A 44 20.81 -6.14 -4.39
CA GLU A 44 20.89 -7.27 -5.31
C GLU A 44 19.61 -7.43 -6.16
N CYS A 45 19.05 -8.63 -6.18
CA CYS A 45 17.92 -8.99 -7.00
C CYS A 45 16.60 -8.66 -6.30
N LYS A 46 16.03 -7.50 -6.65
CA LYS A 46 14.77 -6.94 -6.10
C LYS A 46 13.59 -7.91 -6.06
N ILE A 47 13.45 -8.81 -7.05
CA ILE A 47 12.30 -9.73 -7.10
C ILE A 47 12.37 -10.83 -6.04
N SER A 48 13.58 -11.19 -5.60
CA SER A 48 13.83 -12.21 -4.58
C SER A 48 14.20 -11.62 -3.22
N HIS A 49 14.53 -10.34 -3.16
CA HIS A 49 14.91 -9.68 -1.92
C HIS A 49 13.66 -9.49 -1.03
N PRO A 50 13.61 -10.10 0.17
CA PRO A 50 12.37 -10.24 0.93
C PRO A 50 11.90 -8.96 1.64
N TYR A 51 12.77 -7.96 1.77
CA TYR A 51 12.51 -6.79 2.64
C TYR A 51 12.59 -5.43 1.95
N ILE A 52 13.30 -5.35 0.83
CA ILE A 52 13.58 -4.11 0.10
C ILE A 52 13.47 -4.46 -1.37
N THR A 53 12.52 -3.85 -2.05
CA THR A 53 12.27 -4.06 -3.48
C THR A 53 11.87 -2.73 -4.11
N THR A 54 11.33 -2.79 -5.31
CA THR A 54 10.68 -1.65 -5.96
C THR A 54 9.24 -1.98 -6.28
N ASP A 55 8.36 -0.99 -6.23
CA ASP A 55 7.00 -1.10 -6.78
C ASP A 55 7.03 -0.76 -8.29
N PHE A 56 6.26 0.23 -8.78
CA PHE A 56 6.13 0.49 -10.21
C PHE A 56 7.41 1.01 -10.87
N SER A 57 8.10 1.95 -10.21
CA SER A 57 9.29 2.62 -10.72
C SER A 57 10.57 2.11 -10.07
N GLU A 58 11.67 2.15 -10.81
CA GLU A 58 13.02 1.92 -10.28
C GLU A 58 13.36 2.85 -9.11
N SER A 59 12.71 4.01 -9.08
CA SER A 59 12.86 5.04 -8.06
C SER A 59 11.86 4.92 -6.93
N GLN A 60 10.94 3.96 -6.98
CA GLN A 60 9.91 3.76 -5.95
C GLN A 60 10.28 2.53 -5.13
N ILE A 61 11.03 2.74 -4.05
CA ILE A 61 11.42 1.68 -3.12
C ILE A 61 10.20 1.24 -2.33
N GLU A 62 10.08 -0.07 -2.12
CA GLU A 62 9.10 -0.68 -1.23
C GLU A 62 9.83 -1.44 -0.12
N LEU A 63 9.56 -1.06 1.13
CA LEU A 63 10.07 -1.71 2.33
C LEU A 63 9.02 -2.67 2.88
N ILE A 64 9.37 -3.94 3.08
CA ILE A 64 8.44 -5.00 3.45
C ILE A 64 8.91 -5.65 4.75
N THR A 65 8.10 -5.59 5.79
CA THR A 65 8.41 -6.31 7.03
C THR A 65 8.00 -7.78 6.93
N PRO A 66 8.68 -8.71 7.64
CA PRO A 66 8.11 -10.02 7.87
C PRO A 66 6.82 -9.91 8.69
N THR A 67 6.09 -11.02 8.77
CA THR A 67 4.94 -11.15 9.67
C THR A 67 5.43 -11.27 11.12
N LEU A 68 5.00 -10.36 11.99
CA LEU A 68 5.42 -10.24 13.39
C LEU A 68 4.21 -10.23 14.34
N ASN A 69 4.43 -10.45 15.63
CA ASN A 69 3.33 -10.65 16.59
C ASN A 69 3.01 -9.42 17.44
N THR A 70 3.84 -8.38 17.38
CA THR A 70 3.64 -7.11 18.07
C THR A 70 3.87 -5.92 17.14
N LEU A 71 3.21 -4.80 17.43
CA LEU A 71 3.36 -3.58 16.62
C LEU A 71 4.73 -2.94 16.84
N GLU A 72 5.28 -3.10 18.04
CA GLU A 72 6.61 -2.63 18.40
C GLU A 72 7.70 -3.33 17.58
N GLU A 73 7.61 -4.64 17.39
CA GLU A 73 8.52 -5.39 16.52
C GLU A 73 8.40 -4.95 15.07
N VAL A 74 7.18 -4.78 14.54
CA VAL A 74 6.95 -4.29 13.16
C VAL A 74 7.59 -2.92 12.96
N TYR A 75 7.34 -2.00 13.89
CA TYR A 75 7.87 -0.64 13.82
C TYR A 75 9.40 -0.64 13.90
N SER A 76 9.98 -1.39 14.83
CA SER A 76 11.43 -1.51 14.96
C SER A 76 12.07 -2.12 13.70
N PHE A 77 11.45 -3.14 13.11
CA PHE A 77 11.97 -3.76 11.89
C PHE A 77 11.90 -2.80 10.71
N LEU A 78 10.76 -2.12 10.52
CA LEU A 78 10.58 -1.14 9.46
C LEU A 78 11.58 0.03 9.58
N ASN A 79 11.85 0.51 10.79
CA ASN A 79 12.86 1.55 11.00
C ASN A 79 14.26 1.06 10.61
N SER A 80 14.63 -0.17 10.98
CA SER A 80 15.91 -0.75 10.53
C SER A 80 16.00 -0.82 9.01
N LEU A 81 14.94 -1.23 8.31
CA LEU A 81 14.91 -1.24 6.85
C LEU A 81 15.04 0.17 6.25
N TYR A 82 14.37 1.15 6.86
CA TYR A 82 14.45 2.54 6.45
C TYR A 82 15.88 3.08 6.62
N ASP A 83 16.50 2.85 7.77
CA ASP A 83 17.85 3.32 8.07
C ASP A 83 18.89 2.66 7.15
N ILE A 84 18.81 1.34 6.96
CA ILE A 84 19.65 0.61 5.99
C ILE A 84 19.49 1.20 4.60
N THR A 85 18.24 1.42 4.17
CA THR A 85 17.96 1.96 2.84
C THR A 85 18.55 3.36 2.69
N ALA A 86 18.26 4.26 3.63
CA ALA A 86 18.73 5.64 3.60
C ALA A 86 20.26 5.76 3.61
N LEU A 87 20.97 4.87 4.31
CA LEU A 87 22.44 4.85 4.34
C LEU A 87 23.05 4.40 3.01
N GLU A 88 22.33 3.60 2.22
CA GLU A 88 22.78 3.12 0.90
C GLU A 88 22.39 4.06 -0.24
N LEU A 89 21.52 5.05 0.02
CA LEU A 89 21.24 6.13 -0.92
C LEU A 89 22.38 7.15 -0.90
N LYS A 90 23.09 7.26 -2.02
CA LYS A 90 24.08 8.33 -2.26
C LYS A 90 23.36 9.51 -2.88
N ASP A 91 23.69 10.74 -2.48
CA ASP A 91 23.18 12.01 -3.06
C ASP A 91 21.66 12.04 -3.34
N GLU A 92 20.92 11.16 -2.67
CA GLU A 92 19.52 10.85 -2.87
C GLU A 92 18.88 10.63 -1.51
N TYR A 93 17.58 10.88 -1.45
CA TYR A 93 16.79 10.93 -0.24
C TYR A 93 15.48 10.18 -0.44
N LEU A 94 14.86 9.77 0.66
CA LEU A 94 13.54 9.16 0.65
C LEU A 94 12.46 10.24 0.77
N TRP A 95 11.56 10.28 -0.22
CA TRP A 95 10.45 11.22 -0.25
C TRP A 95 9.43 10.89 0.85
N PRO A 96 9.08 11.86 1.72
CA PRO A 96 8.28 11.57 2.90
C PRO A 96 6.77 11.57 2.66
N GLN A 97 6.31 11.95 1.45
CA GLN A 97 4.89 12.11 1.14
C GLN A 97 4.38 11.02 0.20
N SER A 98 3.07 10.77 0.26
CA SER A 98 2.42 9.81 -0.63
C SER A 98 2.14 10.39 -2.02
N MET A 99 1.75 11.68 -2.11
CA MET A 99 1.72 12.36 -3.40
C MET A 99 3.16 12.54 -3.90
N PRO A 100 3.43 12.29 -5.19
CA PRO A 100 4.79 12.37 -5.72
C PRO A 100 5.42 13.75 -5.57
N CYS A 101 6.75 13.74 -5.56
CA CYS A 101 7.60 14.91 -5.67
C CYS A 101 7.52 15.56 -7.07
N SER A 102 8.49 16.40 -7.43
CA SER A 102 8.65 16.81 -8.83
C SER A 102 8.98 15.57 -9.69
N ILE A 103 8.14 15.29 -10.68
CA ILE A 103 8.22 14.08 -11.52
C ILE A 103 8.27 14.46 -12.99
N PRO A 104 9.03 13.71 -13.82
CA PRO A 104 9.14 14.02 -15.24
C PRO A 104 7.91 13.54 -16.02
N GLU A 105 7.95 13.73 -17.33
CA GLU A 105 6.97 13.13 -18.24
C GLU A 105 7.06 11.61 -18.27
N ASP A 106 5.96 10.96 -18.65
CA ASP A 106 5.75 9.51 -18.54
C ASP A 106 6.83 8.66 -19.24
N ASP A 107 7.41 9.16 -20.33
CA ASP A 107 8.47 8.50 -21.10
C ASP A 107 9.84 8.53 -20.43
N LEU A 108 10.03 9.42 -19.45
CA LEU A 108 11.26 9.56 -18.67
C LEU A 108 11.17 8.89 -17.28
N ILE A 109 9.98 8.45 -16.85
CA ILE A 109 9.83 7.73 -15.58
C ILE A 109 10.54 6.37 -15.69
N PRO A 110 11.53 6.08 -14.82
CA PRO A 110 12.26 4.83 -14.89
C PRO A 110 11.37 3.70 -14.36
N ILE A 111 10.86 2.86 -15.25
CA ILE A 111 10.07 1.68 -14.86
C ILE A 111 10.96 0.69 -14.12
N ALA A 112 10.45 0.07 -13.05
CA ALA A 112 11.21 -0.93 -12.32
C ALA A 112 11.66 -2.07 -13.23
N ASP A 113 12.98 -2.28 -13.29
CA ASP A 113 13.60 -3.31 -14.13
C ASP A 113 14.10 -4.49 -13.30
N TYR A 114 13.48 -5.64 -13.48
CA TYR A 114 13.88 -6.90 -12.86
C TYR A 114 14.67 -7.80 -13.83
N GLY A 115 15.07 -7.33 -15.00
CA GLY A 115 15.67 -8.16 -16.05
C GLY A 115 16.98 -8.85 -15.69
N LYS A 116 17.70 -8.37 -14.67
CA LYS A 116 18.90 -9.03 -14.11
C LYS A 116 18.60 -10.19 -13.15
N CYS A 117 17.34 -10.38 -12.78
CA CYS A 117 16.87 -11.42 -11.89
C CYS A 117 16.29 -12.60 -12.69
N ASP A 118 16.61 -13.82 -12.26
CA ASP A 118 15.87 -14.99 -12.72
C ASP A 118 14.38 -14.77 -12.45
N SER A 119 13.53 -14.99 -13.46
CA SER A 119 12.07 -14.74 -13.46
C SER A 119 11.58 -13.27 -13.44
N GLY A 120 12.46 -12.27 -13.58
CA GLY A 120 12.07 -10.85 -13.51
C GLY A 120 11.37 -10.26 -14.74
N ALA A 121 11.52 -10.87 -15.93
CA ALA A 121 11.01 -10.31 -17.18
C ALA A 121 9.48 -10.05 -17.16
N GLY A 122 8.71 -10.97 -16.57
CA GLY A 122 7.25 -10.82 -16.46
C GLY A 122 6.83 -9.65 -15.57
N ALA A 123 7.57 -9.39 -14.49
CA ALA A 123 7.33 -8.27 -13.58
C ALA A 123 7.63 -6.92 -14.24
N SER A 124 8.71 -6.83 -15.03
CA SER A 124 9.02 -5.64 -15.84
C SER A 124 7.95 -5.40 -16.91
N ASP A 125 7.52 -6.44 -17.62
CA ASP A 125 6.53 -6.31 -18.70
C ASP A 125 5.13 -5.95 -18.18
N TYR A 126 4.77 -6.41 -16.99
CA TYR A 126 3.54 -6.00 -16.32
C TYR A 126 3.51 -4.48 -16.08
N ARG A 127 4.59 -3.90 -15.57
CA ARG A 127 4.69 -2.45 -15.31
C ARG A 127 4.68 -1.62 -16.59
N LYS A 128 5.32 -2.11 -17.67
CA LYS A 128 5.18 -1.49 -19.00
C LYS A 128 3.71 -1.47 -19.48
N LYS A 129 2.92 -2.50 -19.17
CA LYS A 129 1.48 -2.51 -19.49
C LYS A 129 0.70 -1.52 -18.61
N LEU A 130 1.05 -1.38 -17.33
CA LEU A 130 0.46 -0.38 -16.45
C LEU A 130 0.72 1.05 -16.93
N LEU A 131 1.97 1.37 -17.31
CA LEU A 131 2.33 2.65 -17.90
C LEU A 131 1.44 2.98 -19.11
N LYS A 132 1.30 2.04 -20.04
CA LYS A 132 0.45 2.21 -21.24
C LYS A 132 -1.03 2.41 -20.91
N LYS A 133 -1.54 1.80 -19.84
CA LYS A 133 -2.97 1.80 -19.49
C LYS A 133 -3.38 3.03 -18.67
N TYR A 134 -2.53 3.43 -17.71
CA TYR A 134 -2.87 4.41 -16.68
C TYR A 134 -1.97 5.65 -16.65
N GLY A 135 -0.89 5.67 -17.44
CA GLY A 135 0.20 6.62 -17.28
C GLY A 135 1.10 6.27 -16.10
N GLY A 136 2.29 6.87 -16.05
CA GLY A 136 3.33 6.58 -15.07
C GLY A 136 3.20 7.45 -13.82
N LYS A 137 2.85 8.74 -14.00
CA LYS A 137 2.71 9.70 -12.90
C LYS A 137 1.81 9.19 -11.77
N LYS A 138 0.65 8.61 -12.12
CA LYS A 138 -0.30 8.04 -11.15
C LYS A 138 0.28 6.88 -10.35
N GLN A 139 1.17 6.09 -10.95
CA GLN A 139 1.77 4.91 -10.33
C GLN A 139 2.87 5.28 -9.32
N LEU A 140 3.42 6.50 -9.40
CA LEU A 140 4.39 7.02 -8.44
C LEU A 140 3.76 7.44 -7.10
N ILE A 141 2.42 7.45 -6.99
CA ILE A 141 1.76 7.64 -5.70
C ILE A 141 2.17 6.49 -4.79
N SER A 142 2.84 6.81 -3.70
CA SER A 142 3.29 5.81 -2.72
C SER A 142 2.26 5.65 -1.60
N GLY A 143 2.24 4.49 -0.95
CA GLY A 143 1.36 4.19 0.17
C GLY A 143 2.01 3.36 1.27
N ILE A 144 1.22 3.12 2.31
CA ILE A 144 1.52 2.13 3.34
C ILE A 144 0.42 1.07 3.28
N HIS A 145 0.81 -0.19 3.19
CA HIS A 145 -0.11 -1.32 3.35
C HIS A 145 0.06 -1.91 4.74
N TYR A 146 -1.06 -2.04 5.45
CA TYR A 146 -1.11 -2.64 6.77
C TYR A 146 -1.73 -4.04 6.65
N ASN A 147 -0.89 -5.05 6.81
CA ASN A 147 -1.26 -6.44 6.75
C ASN A 147 -1.60 -6.95 8.14
N PHE A 148 -2.76 -7.60 8.28
CA PHE A 148 -3.26 -8.08 9.58
C PHE A 148 -3.93 -9.44 9.44
N SER A 149 -3.64 -10.33 10.38
CA SER A 149 -4.44 -11.53 10.64
C SER A 149 -4.77 -11.66 12.12
N PHE A 150 -5.97 -12.16 12.42
CA PHE A 150 -6.32 -12.52 13.79
C PHE A 150 -5.43 -13.66 14.27
N ASN A 151 -5.19 -13.72 15.58
CA ASN A 151 -4.60 -14.90 16.19
C ASN A 151 -5.48 -16.14 15.92
N GLU A 152 -4.89 -17.24 15.49
CA GLU A 152 -5.62 -18.46 15.10
C GLU A 152 -6.40 -19.08 16.27
N GLU A 153 -5.91 -18.95 17.51
CA GLU A 153 -6.62 -19.43 18.71
C GLU A 153 -7.95 -18.70 18.89
N LEU A 154 -8.00 -17.40 18.60
CA LEU A 154 -9.23 -16.61 18.67
C LEU A 154 -10.27 -17.11 17.66
N ILE A 155 -9.85 -17.37 16.43
CA ILE A 155 -10.75 -17.88 15.38
C ILE A 155 -11.27 -19.28 15.77
N MET A 156 -10.39 -20.13 16.29
CA MET A 156 -10.75 -21.49 16.72
C MET A 156 -11.73 -21.48 17.91
N ASP A 157 -11.53 -20.61 18.89
CA ASP A 157 -12.44 -20.47 20.03
C ASP A 157 -13.82 -19.95 19.59
N LEU A 158 -13.85 -18.97 18.68
CA LEU A 158 -15.10 -18.52 18.06
C LEU A 158 -15.79 -19.66 17.29
N TYR A 159 -15.03 -20.46 16.54
CA TYR A 159 -15.57 -21.59 15.79
C TYR A 159 -16.22 -22.63 16.71
N LYS A 160 -15.57 -22.98 17.83
CA LYS A 160 -16.12 -23.94 18.80
C LYS A 160 -17.44 -23.46 19.42
N LEU A 161 -17.61 -22.16 19.60
CA LEU A 161 -18.80 -21.58 20.23
C LEU A 161 -19.94 -21.32 19.25
N ILE A 162 -19.64 -20.84 18.04
CA ILE A 162 -20.66 -20.34 17.09
C ILE A 162 -20.47 -20.85 15.65
N GLY A 163 -19.59 -21.82 15.42
CA GLY A 163 -19.35 -22.41 14.11
C GLY A 163 -20.57 -23.12 13.53
N ASN A 164 -21.47 -23.62 14.39
CA ASN A 164 -22.80 -24.14 14.04
C ASN A 164 -22.81 -25.13 12.86
N GLY A 165 -21.89 -26.11 12.87
CA GLY A 165 -21.83 -27.17 11.86
C GLY A 165 -21.20 -26.77 10.52
N LYS A 166 -20.72 -25.53 10.38
CA LYS A 166 -19.94 -25.12 9.20
C LYS A 166 -18.58 -25.79 9.17
N GLU A 167 -17.99 -25.92 7.98
CA GLU A 167 -16.57 -26.21 7.85
C GLU A 167 -15.75 -25.07 8.47
N TYR A 168 -14.65 -25.39 9.15
CA TYR A 168 -13.78 -24.39 9.77
C TYR A 168 -13.33 -23.30 8.79
N ARG A 169 -12.95 -23.70 7.57
CA ARG A 169 -12.52 -22.77 6.53
C ARG A 169 -13.63 -21.78 6.15
N GLU A 170 -14.85 -22.26 5.90
CA GLU A 170 -15.99 -21.41 5.57
C GLU A 170 -16.30 -20.42 6.70
N PHE A 171 -16.21 -20.87 7.95
CA PHE A 171 -16.38 -20.01 9.11
C PHE A 171 -15.31 -18.91 9.18
N ARG A 172 -14.03 -19.29 9.02
CA ARG A 172 -12.88 -18.37 9.03
C ARG A 172 -12.99 -17.33 7.91
N ASP A 173 -13.32 -17.77 6.70
CA ASP A 173 -13.49 -16.89 5.55
C ASP A 173 -14.65 -15.91 5.79
N GLY A 174 -15.74 -16.38 6.41
CA GLY A 174 -16.86 -15.54 6.83
C GLY A 174 -16.49 -14.43 7.81
N ILE A 175 -15.52 -14.67 8.71
CA ILE A 175 -14.98 -13.64 9.62
C ILE A 175 -14.24 -12.57 8.82
N TYR A 176 -13.28 -12.94 7.96
CA TYR A 176 -12.52 -11.96 7.18
C TYR A 176 -13.38 -11.20 6.17
N LEU A 177 -14.32 -11.86 5.49
CA LEU A 177 -15.27 -11.17 4.61
C LEU A 177 -16.15 -10.18 5.38
N LYS A 178 -16.54 -10.50 6.62
CA LYS A 178 -17.25 -9.53 7.48
C LYS A 178 -16.37 -8.34 7.86
N VAL A 179 -15.07 -8.55 8.11
CA VAL A 179 -14.12 -7.45 8.34
C VAL A 179 -14.02 -6.57 7.10
N VAL A 180 -13.82 -7.15 5.92
CA VAL A 180 -13.72 -6.40 4.65
C VAL A 180 -14.97 -5.56 4.38
N ARG A 181 -16.18 -6.13 4.54
CA ARG A 181 -17.42 -5.36 4.36
C ARG A 181 -17.53 -4.17 5.32
N ASN A 182 -17.11 -4.34 6.58
CA ASN A 182 -17.10 -3.23 7.55
C ASN A 182 -15.99 -2.22 7.25
N TYR A 183 -14.81 -2.68 6.83
CA TYR A 183 -13.73 -1.80 6.39
C TYR A 183 -14.19 -0.93 5.21
N LEU A 184 -14.79 -1.51 4.17
CA LEU A 184 -15.31 -0.74 3.03
C LEU A 184 -16.37 0.28 3.44
N ARG A 185 -17.23 -0.05 4.42
CA ARG A 185 -18.26 0.86 4.94
C ARG A 185 -17.68 2.01 5.77
N TYR A 186 -16.64 1.76 6.55
CA TYR A 186 -16.13 2.71 7.56
C TYR A 186 -14.72 3.25 7.27
N ARG A 187 -14.07 2.87 6.16
CA ARG A 187 -12.72 3.33 5.77
C ARG A 187 -12.61 4.84 5.65
N TRP A 188 -13.73 5.53 5.40
CA TRP A 188 -13.75 6.99 5.38
C TRP A 188 -13.22 7.59 6.69
N LEU A 189 -13.42 6.93 7.83
CA LEU A 189 -12.92 7.40 9.12
C LEU A 189 -11.40 7.31 9.19
N LEU A 190 -10.81 6.23 8.67
CA LEU A 190 -9.36 6.08 8.57
C LEU A 190 -8.76 7.13 7.62
N ILE A 191 -9.41 7.36 6.47
CA ILE A 191 -9.00 8.40 5.52
C ILE A 191 -9.11 9.79 6.17
N TYR A 192 -10.17 10.06 6.93
CA TYR A 192 -10.37 11.32 7.62
C TYR A 192 -9.31 11.57 8.70
N LEU A 193 -8.99 10.56 9.52
CA LEU A 193 -8.04 10.70 10.65
C LEU A 193 -6.58 10.65 10.22
N LEU A 194 -6.25 9.84 9.21
CA LEU A 194 -4.87 9.52 8.81
C LEU A 194 -4.53 10.00 7.40
N GLY A 195 -5.45 10.71 6.73
CA GLY A 195 -5.16 11.33 5.46
C GLY A 195 -4.10 12.41 5.61
N GLY A 196 -2.97 12.21 4.93
CA GLY A 196 -1.82 13.12 4.94
C GLY A 196 -1.38 13.49 3.53
N THR A 197 -2.31 13.62 2.59
CA THR A 197 -2.00 13.93 1.18
C THR A 197 -2.77 15.15 0.74
N THR A 198 -2.45 16.31 1.31
CA THR A 198 -3.21 17.55 1.13
C THR A 198 -2.59 18.50 0.11
N ILE A 199 -1.44 18.15 -0.48
CA ILE A 199 -0.71 18.99 -1.43
C ILE A 199 -0.38 18.14 -2.66
N MET A 200 -0.51 18.74 -3.85
CA MET A 200 -0.03 18.18 -5.12
C MET A 200 1.03 19.08 -5.74
N HIS A 201 2.06 18.47 -6.32
CA HIS A 201 3.02 19.17 -7.17
C HIS A 201 2.45 19.35 -8.60
N GLU A 202 2.77 20.47 -9.27
CA GLU A 202 2.22 20.83 -10.58
C GLU A 202 2.49 19.78 -11.67
N THR A 203 3.63 19.09 -11.56
CA THR A 203 4.04 18.04 -12.49
C THR A 203 3.14 16.81 -12.45
N PHE A 204 2.35 16.59 -11.40
CA PHE A 204 1.49 15.41 -11.25
C PHE A 204 0.38 15.36 -12.31
N GLY A 205 -0.05 16.50 -12.84
CA GLY A 205 -0.90 16.56 -14.02
C GLY A 205 -1.86 17.74 -14.00
N GLU A 206 -1.87 18.52 -15.08
CA GLU A 206 -2.65 19.74 -15.22
C GLU A 206 -4.13 19.53 -14.87
N LYS A 207 -4.77 18.46 -15.36
CA LYS A 207 -6.21 18.20 -15.10
C LYS A 207 -6.55 18.08 -13.60
N CYS A 208 -5.61 17.61 -12.80
CA CYS A 208 -5.80 17.39 -11.37
C CYS A 208 -5.48 18.63 -10.53
N VAL A 209 -4.67 19.53 -11.08
CA VAL A 209 -4.18 20.73 -10.41
C VAL A 209 -4.96 21.99 -10.83
N VAL A 210 -5.57 22.02 -12.02
CA VAL A 210 -6.24 23.21 -12.59
C VAL A 210 -7.35 23.78 -11.71
N ASN A 211 -8.02 22.95 -10.90
CA ASN A 211 -9.08 23.38 -9.99
C ASN A 211 -8.62 23.55 -8.53
N LEU A 212 -7.31 23.55 -8.29
CA LEU A 212 -6.71 23.71 -6.97
C LEU A 212 -6.15 25.12 -6.80
N ASP A 213 -6.13 25.59 -5.56
CA ASP A 213 -5.50 26.84 -5.16
C ASP A 213 -3.98 26.68 -5.12
N LYS A 214 -3.28 27.58 -5.83
CA LYS A 214 -1.82 27.64 -5.81
C LYS A 214 -1.33 28.20 -4.47
N ILE A 215 -0.50 27.45 -3.76
CA ILE A 215 0.04 27.83 -2.43
C ILE A 215 1.54 28.09 -2.42
N SER A 216 2.27 27.64 -3.45
CA SER A 216 3.68 27.95 -3.68
C SER A 216 3.95 28.06 -5.19
N ASN A 217 5.21 28.15 -5.60
CA ASN A 217 5.59 28.18 -7.02
C ASN A 217 5.11 26.94 -7.80
N ASP A 218 5.09 25.78 -7.15
CA ASP A 218 4.91 24.45 -7.76
C ASP A 218 3.85 23.60 -7.06
N SER A 219 3.28 24.07 -5.95
CA SER A 219 2.40 23.29 -5.08
C SER A 219 1.00 23.86 -4.99
N PHE A 220 0.03 22.94 -4.94
CA PHE A 220 -1.40 23.22 -5.03
C PHE A 220 -2.20 22.44 -3.98
N THR A 221 -3.27 23.04 -3.48
CA THR A 221 -4.19 22.45 -2.50
C THR A 221 -5.62 22.99 -2.67
N ASN A 222 -6.57 22.58 -1.83
CA ASN A 222 -7.89 23.22 -1.72
C ASN A 222 -8.36 23.18 -0.26
N ASP A 223 -9.27 24.07 0.09
CA ASP A 223 -9.83 24.11 1.44
C ASP A 223 -10.48 22.77 1.81
N GLY A 224 -10.20 22.29 3.03
CA GLY A 224 -10.68 21.00 3.54
C GLY A 224 -10.05 19.75 2.90
N ALA A 225 -8.96 19.86 2.12
CA ALA A 225 -8.27 18.69 1.58
C ALA A 225 -7.71 17.79 2.70
N ILE A 226 -7.94 16.48 2.58
CA ILE A 226 -7.46 15.46 3.53
C ILE A 226 -6.57 14.45 2.82
N SER A 227 -7.05 13.89 1.70
CA SER A 227 -6.28 12.88 0.97
C SER A 227 -6.54 12.88 -0.53
N TYR A 228 -5.64 13.50 -1.28
CA TYR A 228 -5.59 13.46 -2.73
C TYR A 228 -5.32 12.07 -3.29
N ARG A 229 -4.57 11.23 -2.57
CA ARG A 229 -4.42 9.80 -2.91
C ARG A 229 -5.76 9.09 -3.06
N ASN A 230 -6.77 9.49 -2.30
CA ASN A 230 -8.12 8.89 -2.31
C ASN A 230 -9.12 9.70 -3.15
N SER A 231 -8.68 10.74 -3.87
CA SER A 231 -9.51 11.54 -4.76
C SER A 231 -9.67 10.90 -6.15
N GLU A 232 -10.41 11.55 -7.05
CA GLU A 232 -10.54 11.14 -8.46
C GLU A 232 -9.19 11.08 -9.19
N CYS A 233 -8.28 11.97 -8.81
CA CYS A 233 -6.91 12.06 -9.31
C CYS A 233 -5.94 11.10 -8.62
N GLY A 234 -6.38 10.45 -7.55
CA GLY A 234 -5.58 9.54 -6.76
C GLY A 234 -5.48 8.13 -7.35
N TYR A 235 -5.01 7.20 -6.53
CA TYR A 235 -4.73 5.82 -6.92
C TYR A 235 -6.02 4.98 -6.94
N LYS A 236 -6.76 5.06 -8.06
CA LYS A 236 -7.99 4.29 -8.32
C LYS A 236 -8.04 3.65 -9.71
N ASN A 237 -8.85 2.61 -9.86
CA ASN A 237 -9.20 2.03 -11.15
C ASN A 237 -9.97 3.04 -12.02
N GLN A 238 -9.87 2.90 -13.35
CA GLN A 238 -10.67 3.68 -14.31
C GLN A 238 -12.16 3.37 -14.19
N ILE A 239 -12.51 2.13 -13.86
CA ILE A 239 -13.87 1.66 -13.66
C ILE A 239 -13.98 1.20 -12.21
N ASP A 240 -15.02 1.65 -11.53
CA ASP A 240 -15.29 1.20 -10.17
C ASP A 240 -15.71 -0.28 -10.20
N LEU A 241 -15.04 -1.09 -9.38
CA LEU A 241 -15.35 -2.50 -9.23
C LEU A 241 -16.15 -2.70 -7.95
N TYR A 242 -17.18 -3.54 -8.03
CA TYR A 242 -18.04 -3.87 -6.89
C TYR A 242 -18.08 -5.40 -6.68
N PRO A 243 -16.99 -6.01 -6.18
CA PRO A 243 -16.97 -7.45 -5.93
C PRO A 243 -18.00 -7.87 -4.88
N ASP A 244 -18.55 -9.06 -5.02
CA ASP A 244 -19.45 -9.64 -4.01
C ASP A 244 -18.65 -10.25 -2.85
N TYR A 245 -18.72 -9.62 -1.68
CA TYR A 245 -18.05 -10.09 -0.46
C TYR A 245 -18.93 -11.00 0.40
N SER A 246 -19.99 -11.60 -0.15
CA SER A 246 -20.89 -12.51 0.58
C SER A 246 -20.24 -13.87 0.86
N SER A 247 -19.48 -14.39 -0.09
CA SER A 247 -18.68 -15.61 0.04
C SER A 247 -17.38 -15.50 -0.76
N VAL A 248 -16.41 -16.38 -0.49
CA VAL A 248 -15.17 -16.45 -1.28
C VAL A 248 -15.47 -16.79 -2.73
N LYS A 249 -16.43 -17.70 -2.96
CA LYS A 249 -16.84 -18.09 -4.31
C LYS A 249 -17.39 -16.91 -5.11
N ASP A 250 -18.25 -16.10 -4.50
CA ASP A 250 -18.86 -14.94 -5.17
C ASP A 250 -17.84 -13.84 -5.42
N TYR A 251 -16.92 -13.61 -4.47
CA TYR A 251 -15.81 -12.67 -4.64
C TYR A 251 -14.94 -13.08 -5.82
N VAL A 252 -14.50 -14.35 -5.84
CA VAL A 252 -13.70 -14.92 -6.93
C VAL A 252 -14.42 -14.80 -8.26
N SER A 253 -15.71 -15.13 -8.32
CA SER A 253 -16.53 -15.01 -9.53
C SER A 253 -16.66 -13.55 -10.02
N SER A 254 -16.57 -12.59 -9.10
CA SER A 254 -16.65 -11.15 -9.43
C SER A 254 -15.36 -10.62 -10.04
N VAL A 255 -14.19 -11.13 -9.63
CA VAL A 255 -12.87 -10.65 -10.10
C VAL A 255 -12.35 -11.37 -11.34
N TYR A 256 -12.89 -12.54 -11.68
CA TYR A 256 -12.56 -13.27 -12.91
C TYR A 256 -13.31 -12.77 -14.16
N ARG A 257 -14.27 -11.85 -14.01
CA ARG A 257 -14.99 -11.20 -15.12
C ARG A 257 -14.20 -10.02 -15.67
#